data_AF-A0A6M0A1G0-F1
#
_entry.id   AF-A0A6M0A1G0-F1
#
_cell.length_a   1.000
_cell.length_b   1.000
_cell.length_c   1.000
_cell.angle_alpha   90.00
_cell.angle_beta   90.00
_cell.angle_gamma   90.00
#
_symmetry.space_group_name_H-M   'P 1'
#
loop_
_entity.id
_entity.type
_entity.pdbx_description
1 polymer ?
#
loop_
_entity_poly.entity_id
_entity_poly.type
_entity_poly.pdbx_seq_one_letter_code
_entity_poly.pdbx_strand_id
1 'polypeptide(L)'
;MNKIEMLSKKLIFPPRKEKSENEALECSETVVIIGANGSGKSRLGRWIEEHQESSQVVHRISAQRNLDFSEYVSLTSIEKATNELLCRIQIKKDV
;
A
#
# COMPACT_ATOMS: atom_id res chain seq x y z
N MET A 1 27.97 3.97 -16.43
CA MET A 1 27.13 4.49 -15.31
C MET A 1 25.69 4.32 -15.76
N ASN A 2 25.05 3.21 -15.38
CA ASN A 2 23.70 2.90 -15.85
C ASN A 2 22.72 3.81 -15.10
N LYS A 3 22.02 4.65 -15.85
CA LYS A 3 20.93 5.47 -15.33
C LYS A 3 19.80 4.49 -14.95
N ILE A 4 19.55 4.33 -13.66
CA ILE A 4 18.36 3.60 -13.20
C ILE A 4 17.18 4.49 -13.60
N GLU A 5 16.45 4.08 -14.64
CA GLU A 5 15.19 4.70 -14.99
C GLU A 5 14.19 4.38 -13.88
N MET A 6 13.85 5.40 -13.09
CA MET A 6 12.80 5.29 -12.09
C MET A 6 11.48 5.12 -12.84
N LEU A 7 10.83 3.97 -12.66
CA LEU A 7 9.49 3.72 -13.19
C LEU A 7 8.53 4.78 -12.62
N SER A 8 8.03 5.66 -13.47
CA SER A 8 6.95 6.56 -13.09
C SER A 8 5.66 5.77 -12.94
N LYS A 9 4.95 6.02 -11.83
CA LYS A 9 3.60 5.49 -11.59
C LYS A 9 2.59 6.59 -11.72
N LYS A 10 1.47 6.29 -12.35
CA LYS A 10 0.33 7.19 -12.43
C LYS A 10 -0.59 6.95 -11.24
N LEU A 11 -0.87 7.99 -10.48
CA LEU A 11 -1.83 7.99 -9.38
C LEU A 11 -3.10 8.72 -9.84
N ILE A 12 -4.23 8.03 -9.84
CA ILE A 12 -5.52 8.57 -10.27
C ILE A 12 -6.29 9.08 -9.05
N PHE A 13 -6.86 10.28 -9.15
CA PHE A 13 -7.67 10.97 -8.15
C PHE A 13 -9.12 11.16 -8.61
N PRO A 14 -10.07 11.27 -7.66
CA PRO A 14 -11.47 11.49 -7.99
C PRO A 14 -11.68 12.83 -8.69
N PRO A 15 -12.71 12.94 -9.54
CA PRO A 15 -12.99 14.17 -10.24
C PRO A 15 -13.45 15.24 -9.24
N ARG A 16 -12.96 16.47 -9.41
CA ARG A 16 -13.30 17.59 -8.51
C ARG A 16 -14.77 18.01 -8.61
N LYS A 17 -15.44 17.67 -9.71
CA LYS A 17 -16.89 17.83 -9.92
C LYS A 17 -17.45 16.53 -10.53
N GLU A 18 -18.70 16.21 -10.25
CA GLU A 18 -19.33 14.94 -10.69
C GLU A 18 -19.31 14.66 -12.21
N LYS A 19 -19.02 15.68 -13.04
CA LYS A 19 -18.92 15.56 -14.51
C LYS A 19 -17.53 15.88 -15.08
N SER A 20 -16.50 16.02 -14.25
CA SER A 20 -15.14 16.23 -14.74
C SER A 20 -14.39 14.91 -14.89
N GLU A 21 -13.33 14.92 -15.68
CA GLU A 21 -12.41 13.79 -15.77
C GLU A 21 -11.65 13.59 -14.46
N ASN A 22 -11.14 12.37 -14.26
CA ASN A 22 -10.27 12.06 -13.13
C ASN A 22 -8.95 12.83 -13.26
N GLU A 23 -8.49 13.39 -12.15
CA GLU A 23 -7.18 14.03 -12.11
C GLU A 23 -6.10 12.94 -11.99
N ALA A 24 -5.00 13.06 -12.74
CA ALA A 24 -3.91 12.10 -12.70
C ALA A 24 -2.60 12.79 -12.35
N LEU A 25 -1.84 12.17 -11.45
CA LEU A 25 -0.52 12.62 -11.04
C LEU A 25 0.51 11.56 -11.40
N GLU A 26 1.49 11.91 -12.21
CA GLU A 26 2.63 11.05 -12.48
C GLU A 26 3.68 11.23 -11.38
N CYS A 27 4.02 10.14 -10.71
CA CYS A 27 4.90 10.11 -9.53
C CYS A 27 6.01 9.09 -9.76
N SER A 28 7.26 9.54 -9.71
CA SER A 28 8.43 8.64 -9.63
C SER A 28 8.79 8.29 -8.18
N GLU A 29 8.22 9.00 -7.20
CA GLU A 29 8.59 8.92 -5.78
C GLU A 29 7.36 8.78 -4.87
N THR A 30 7.62 8.76 -3.55
CA THR A 30 6.59 8.58 -2.52
C THR A 30 5.65 9.80 -2.45
N VAL A 31 4.35 9.55 -2.41
CA VAL A 31 3.31 10.59 -2.27
C VAL A 31 2.81 10.62 -0.83
N VAL A 32 2.75 11.81 -0.23
CA VAL A 32 2.20 12.04 1.11
C VAL A 32 0.97 12.93 1.00
N ILE A 33 -0.19 12.43 1.45
CA ILE A 33 -1.46 13.17 1.46
C ILE A 33 -1.74 13.66 2.89
N ILE A 34 -1.81 14.98 3.05
CA ILE A 34 -2.09 15.65 4.33
C ILE A 34 -3.43 16.40 4.31
N GLY A 35 -4.02 16.61 5.49
CA GLY A 35 -5.28 17.34 5.62
C GLY A 35 -5.83 17.28 7.04
N ALA A 36 -6.79 18.16 7.35
CA ALA A 36 -7.42 18.25 8.68
C ALA A 36 -8.09 16.93 9.13
N ASN A 37 -8.32 16.78 10.43
CA ASN A 37 -9.09 15.64 10.95
C ASN A 37 -10.51 15.69 10.39
N GLY A 38 -11.01 14.56 9.89
CA GLY A 38 -12.32 14.48 9.23
C GLY A 38 -12.36 14.95 7.77
N SER A 39 -11.26 15.42 7.19
CA SER A 39 -11.22 15.92 5.79
C SER A 39 -11.41 14.85 4.70
N GLY A 40 -11.70 13.60 5.07
CA GLY A 40 -11.93 12.52 4.10
C GLY A 40 -10.69 11.75 3.63
N LYS A 41 -9.50 11.92 4.25
CA LYS A 41 -8.27 11.18 3.86
C LYS A 41 -8.47 9.67 3.68
N SER A 42 -9.18 9.02 4.60
CA SER A 42 -9.46 7.57 4.52
C SER A 42 -10.44 7.21 3.39
N ARG A 43 -11.37 8.11 3.04
CA ARG A 43 -12.28 7.92 1.91
C ARG A 43 -11.54 8.11 0.59
N LEU A 44 -10.67 9.11 0.51
CA LEU A 44 -9.80 9.34 -0.65
C LEU A 44 -8.87 8.15 -0.89
N GLY A 45 -8.20 7.63 0.14
CA GLY A 45 -7.35 6.45 0.01
C GLY A 45 -8.10 5.22 -0.49
N ARG A 46 -9.30 4.96 0.03
CA ARG A 46 -10.17 3.88 -0.47
C ARG A 46 -10.54 4.07 -1.93
N TRP A 47 -10.92 5.28 -2.32
CA TRP A 47 -11.28 5.58 -3.70
C TRP A 47 -10.09 5.34 -4.65
N ILE A 48 -8.89 5.79 -4.26
CA ILE A 48 -7.66 5.56 -5.02
C ILE A 48 -7.43 4.06 -5.21
N GLU A 49 -7.52 3.26 -4.15
CA GLU A 49 -7.35 1.81 -4.17
C GLU A 49 -8.31 1.12 -5.17
N GLU A 50 -9.58 1.54 -5.17
CA GLU A 50 -10.64 0.95 -6.00
C GLU A 50 -10.56 1.36 -7.48
N HIS A 51 -9.86 2.46 -7.80
CA HIS A 51 -9.88 3.09 -9.14
C HIS A 51 -8.49 3.19 -9.80
N GLN A 52 -7.44 2.56 -9.26
CA GLN A 52 -6.18 2.40 -9.99
C GLN A 52 -6.32 1.37 -11.12
N GLU A 53 -5.43 1.46 -12.11
CA GLU A 53 -5.40 0.53 -13.24
C GLU A 53 -5.31 -0.93 -12.76
N SER A 54 -6.17 -1.78 -13.33
CA SER A 54 -6.41 -3.17 -12.90
C SER A 54 -5.21 -4.11 -13.01
N SER A 55 -4.12 -3.66 -13.64
CA SER A 55 -2.88 -4.42 -13.79
C SER A 55 -2.00 -4.37 -12.54
N GLN A 56 -2.26 -3.46 -11.60
CA GLN A 56 -1.47 -3.32 -10.37
C GLN A 56 -2.25 -3.78 -9.14
N VAL A 57 -1.70 -4.76 -8.41
CA VAL A 57 -2.23 -5.15 -7.10
C VAL A 57 -1.93 -4.04 -6.11
N VAL A 58 -2.97 -3.37 -5.61
CA VAL A 58 -2.85 -2.35 -4.57
C VAL A 58 -3.01 -3.02 -3.20
N HIS A 59 -2.00 -2.88 -2.34
CA HIS A 59 -2.06 -3.32 -0.96
C HIS A 59 -2.29 -2.14 -0.02
N ARG A 60 -3.37 -2.21 0.77
CA ARG A 60 -3.61 -1.25 1.85
C ARG A 60 -2.92 -1.72 3.12
N ILE A 61 -1.84 -1.04 3.49
CA ILE A 61 -1.25 -1.17 4.83
C ILE A 61 -1.93 -0.14 5.71
N SER A 62 -2.95 -0.57 6.45
CA SER A 62 -3.62 0.31 7.40
C SER A 62 -2.68 0.63 8.56
N ALA A 63 -2.62 1.90 8.96
CA ALA A 63 -2.04 2.26 10.25
C ALA A 63 -2.84 1.54 11.34
N GLN A 64 -2.24 0.52 11.95
CA GLN A 64 -2.89 -0.23 13.03
C GLN A 64 -2.90 0.68 14.26
N ARG A 65 -4.08 1.27 14.54
CA ARG A 65 -4.29 2.12 15.73
C ARG A 65 -4.06 1.36 17.03
N ASN A 66 -4.17 0.03 16.99
CA ASN A 66 -3.81 -0.89 18.05
C ASN A 66 -3.38 -2.21 17.39
N LEU A 67 -2.18 -2.69 17.69
CA LEU A 67 -1.72 -4.04 17.33
C LEU A 67 -2.34 -5.01 18.34
N ASP A 68 -3.60 -5.34 18.16
CA ASP A 68 -4.25 -6.35 18.99
C ASP A 68 -3.96 -7.71 18.37
N PHE A 69 -2.97 -8.40 18.93
CA PHE A 69 -2.65 -9.76 18.52
C PHE A 69 -3.75 -10.68 19.04
N SER A 70 -4.30 -11.53 18.18
CA SER A 70 -5.26 -12.53 18.63
C SER A 70 -4.63 -13.40 19.72
N GLU A 71 -5.42 -13.87 20.70
CA GLU A 71 -4.92 -14.79 21.74
C GLU A 71 -4.29 -16.07 21.16
N TYR A 72 -4.61 -16.40 19.91
CA TYR A 72 -4.07 -17.54 19.18
C TYR A 72 -2.73 -17.24 18.48
N VAL A 73 -2.29 -15.98 18.43
CA VAL A 73 -0.99 -15.59 17.86
C VAL A 73 -0.03 -15.27 19.00
N SER A 74 0.86 -16.21 19.30
CA SER A 74 1.93 -15.98 20.26
C SER A 74 2.96 -15.00 19.67
N LEU A 75 3.29 -13.97 20.44
CA LEU A 75 4.39 -13.07 20.12
C LEU A 75 5.71 -13.85 20.19
N THR A 76 6.52 -13.72 19.15
CA THR A 76 7.85 -14.31 19.08
C THR A 76 8.91 -13.24 18.88
N SER A 77 10.16 -13.54 19.24
CA SER A 77 11.28 -12.65 18.96
C SER A 77 11.39 -12.42 17.44
N ILE A 78 11.80 -11.21 17.04
CA ILE A 78 12.04 -10.86 15.63
C ILE A 78 12.90 -11.93 14.94
N GLU A 79 14.00 -12.37 15.56
CA GLU A 79 14.89 -13.39 15.00
C GLU A 79 14.15 -14.69 14.66
N LYS A 80 13.38 -15.22 15.61
CA LYS A 80 12.53 -16.40 15.40
C LYS A 80 11.49 -16.18 14.30
N ALA A 81 10.79 -15.05 14.32
CA ALA A 81 9.78 -14.72 13.30
C ALA A 81 10.40 -14.61 11.89
N THR A 82 11.58 -14.00 11.77
CA THR A 82 12.33 -13.88 10.52
C THR A 82 12.79 -15.25 10.04
N ASN A 83 13.34 -16.10 10.91
CA ASN A 83 13.73 -17.46 10.56
C ASN A 83 12.53 -18.29 10.10
N GLU A 84 11.39 -18.23 10.80
CA GLU A 84 10.17 -18.94 10.39
C GLU A 84 9.65 -18.47 9.03
N LEU A 85 9.65 -17.15 8.77
CA LEU A 85 9.24 -16.58 7.48
C LEU A 85 10.14 -17.08 6.34
N LEU A 86 11.46 -17.00 6.52
CA LEU A 86 12.44 -17.40 5.51
C LEU A 86 12.42 -18.91 5.26
N CYS A 87 12.38 -19.73 6.32
CA CYS A 87 12.32 -21.19 6.19
C CYS A 87 11.03 -21.66 5.52
N ARG A 88 9.88 -21.04 5.82
CA ARG A 88 8.60 -21.39 5.14
C ARG A 88 8.57 -20.99 3.67
N ILE A 89 9.26 -19.92 3.27
CA ILE A 89 9.39 -19.54 1.86
C ILE A 89 10.27 -20.55 1.11
N GLN A 90 11.30 -21.09 1.75
CA GLN A 90 12.19 -22.08 1.14
C GLN A 90 11.47 -23.39 0.81
N ILE A 91 10.68 -23.92 1.75
CA ILE A 91 9.92 -25.17 1.55
C ILE A 91 8.91 -25.07 0.39
N LYS A 92 8.36 -23.88 0.11
CA LYS A 92 7.45 -23.67 -1.03
C LYS A 92 8.15 -23.56 -2.39
N LYS A 93 9.46 -23.35 -2.43
CA LYS A 93 10.24 -23.30 -3.69
C LYS A 93 10.77 -24.67 -4.11
N ASP A 94 10.84 -25.61 -3.18
CA ASP A 94 11.38 -26.95 -3.38
C ASP A 94 10.27 -28.01 -3.66
N VAL A 95 9.05 -27.58 -4.01
CA VAL A 95 7.92 -28.42 -4.43
C VAL A 95 7.38 -27.94 -5.77
#